data_AF-W9R769-F1
#
_entry.id   AF-W9R769-F1
#
_cell.length_a   1.000
_cell.length_b   1.000
_cell.length_c   1.000
_cell.angle_alpha   90.00
_cell.angle_beta   90.00
_cell.angle_gamma   90.00
#
_symmetry.space_group_name_H-M   'P 1'
#
loop_
_entity.id
_entity.type
_entity.pdbx_description
1 polymer ?
#
loop_
_entity_poly.entity_id
_entity_poly.type
_entity_poly.pdbx_seq_one_letter_code
_entity_poly.pdbx_strand_id
1 'polypeptide(L)'
;MVWPDFEGERKAREKNEAYPMVLATTQIHTLSDDDQVRCLETERLVLLTFKQGLVDPGKSLSSWTNSSNRDCCTWTGITCDNRTNHVVVLALGGPYKRIGGDIGASLVKLQYLEVLDFSGNDFTRIPKFIGSFKRLTYLSLRWNPMWRPSYEAATVT
;
A
#
# COMPACT_ATOMS: atom_id res chain seq x y z
N MET A 1 -72.51 -37.09 8.30
CA MET A 1 -71.46 -36.06 8.24
C MET A 1 -70.15 -36.73 8.56
N VAL A 2 -69.19 -36.48 7.69
CA VAL A 2 -67.94 -37.21 7.49
C VAL A 2 -66.99 -36.99 8.67
N TRP A 3 -66.38 -38.07 9.14
CA TRP A 3 -65.22 -38.13 10.03
C TRP A 3 -63.95 -37.74 9.24
N PRO A 4 -62.94 -37.11 9.84
CA PRO A 4 -61.59 -37.11 9.28
C PRO A 4 -60.89 -38.45 9.54
N ASP A 5 -60.32 -38.99 8.46
CA ASP A 5 -59.42 -40.15 8.35
C ASP A 5 -58.26 -40.11 9.37
N PHE A 6 -57.93 -41.22 10.05
CA PHE A 6 -57.11 -42.38 9.57
C PHE A 6 -55.71 -41.89 9.10
N GLU A 7 -54.56 -42.43 9.52
CA GLU A 7 -54.26 -43.67 10.22
C GLU A 7 -52.74 -43.69 10.44
N GLY A 8 -52.29 -44.45 11.44
CA GLY A 8 -51.32 -45.49 11.10
C GLY A 8 -49.86 -45.23 11.40
N GLU A 9 -49.53 -45.24 12.69
CA GLU A 9 -48.31 -45.93 13.12
C GLU A 9 -48.44 -47.43 12.82
N ARG A 10 -47.45 -48.04 12.14
CA ARG A 10 -46.97 -49.39 12.44
C ARG A 10 -45.72 -49.78 11.64
N LYS A 11 -44.69 -50.13 12.42
CA LYS A 11 -43.81 -51.31 12.29
C LYS A 11 -42.80 -51.39 11.13
N ALA A 12 -41.54 -51.30 11.58
CA ALA A 12 -40.57 -52.40 11.67
C ALA A 12 -39.47 -52.53 10.61
N ARG A 13 -38.29 -52.84 11.17
CA ARG A 13 -37.33 -53.87 10.72
C ARG A 13 -36.07 -53.38 9.99
N GLU A 14 -34.94 -53.65 10.67
CA GLU A 14 -33.60 -54.05 10.23
C GLU A 14 -33.00 -53.39 8.97
N LYS A 15 -31.80 -52.80 9.12
CA LYS A 15 -30.53 -53.47 8.76
C LYS A 15 -29.32 -52.58 9.11
N ASN A 16 -28.38 -53.16 9.86
CA ASN A 16 -27.01 -52.71 9.92
C ASN A 16 -26.35 -52.99 8.56
N GLU A 17 -25.94 -51.96 7.84
CA GLU A 17 -24.84 -52.04 6.87
C GLU A 17 -23.98 -50.79 7.01
N ALA A 18 -22.71 -51.03 7.31
CA ALA A 18 -21.70 -50.03 7.59
C ALA A 18 -21.34 -49.23 6.32
N TYR A 19 -21.25 -47.90 6.46
CA TYR A 19 -20.38 -47.09 5.62
C TYR A 19 -19.43 -46.26 6.50
N PRO A 20 -18.12 -46.22 6.18
CA PRO A 20 -17.09 -45.67 7.05
C PRO A 20 -16.84 -44.17 6.83
N MET A 21 -16.33 -43.52 7.88
CA MET A 21 -15.47 -42.33 7.84
C MET A 21 -16.00 -41.08 7.11
N VAL A 22 -16.86 -40.29 7.77
CA VAL A 22 -16.93 -38.85 7.47
C VAL A 22 -15.75 -38.19 8.19
N LEU A 23 -14.59 -38.13 7.53
CA LEU A 23 -13.60 -37.12 7.88
C LEU A 23 -14.12 -35.78 7.37
N ALA A 24 -14.25 -34.81 8.29
CA ALA A 24 -14.62 -33.44 7.98
C ALA A 24 -13.65 -32.91 6.90
N THR A 25 -14.11 -32.83 5.66
CA THR A 25 -13.35 -32.16 4.62
C THR A 25 -13.48 -30.66 4.90
N THR A 26 -12.41 -30.08 5.44
CA THR A 26 -12.20 -28.64 5.36
C THR A 26 -12.44 -28.24 3.91
N GLN A 27 -13.45 -27.39 3.67
CA GLN A 27 -13.58 -26.66 2.43
C GLN A 27 -12.28 -25.89 2.24
N ILE A 28 -11.38 -26.42 1.42
CA ILE A 28 -10.32 -25.62 0.82
C ILE A 28 -11.08 -24.69 -0.12
N HIS A 29 -11.42 -23.51 0.39
CA HIS A 29 -11.73 -22.39 -0.48
C HIS A 29 -10.46 -22.18 -1.29
N THR A 30 -10.53 -22.54 -2.58
CA THR A 30 -9.54 -22.16 -3.57
C THR A 30 -9.30 -20.67 -3.42
N LEU A 31 -8.09 -20.27 -3.02
CA LEU A 31 -7.69 -18.87 -3.03
C LEU A 31 -7.84 -18.41 -4.47
N SER A 32 -8.84 -17.58 -4.69
CA SER A 32 -9.16 -16.94 -5.95
C SER A 32 -7.90 -16.32 -6.53
N ASP A 33 -7.61 -16.65 -7.79
CA ASP A 33 -6.71 -15.99 -8.73
C ASP A 33 -6.06 -14.71 -8.16
N ASP A 34 -4.96 -14.90 -7.41
CA ASP A 34 -4.17 -13.79 -6.88
C ASP A 34 -3.41 -13.22 -8.06
N ASP A 35 -3.97 -12.15 -8.60
CA ASP A 35 -3.40 -11.32 -9.66
C ASP A 35 -2.08 -10.72 -9.12
N GLN A 36 -1.02 -11.54 -9.08
CA GLN A 36 0.38 -11.28 -8.76
C GLN A 36 0.63 -9.91 -8.10
N VAL A 37 0.10 -9.68 -6.89
CA VAL A 37 0.26 -8.39 -6.20
C VAL A 37 1.72 -8.27 -5.79
N ARG A 38 2.49 -7.46 -6.52
CA ARG A 38 3.93 -7.34 -6.29
C ARG A 38 4.27 -6.48 -5.08
N CYS A 39 3.47 -5.48 -4.75
CA CYS A 39 3.77 -4.64 -3.61
C CYS A 39 3.44 -5.29 -2.26
N LEU A 40 4.37 -5.18 -1.31
CA LEU A 40 4.13 -5.56 0.08
C LEU A 40 3.10 -4.64 0.74
N GLU A 41 2.08 -5.24 1.36
CA GLU A 41 0.99 -4.52 2.03
C GLU A 41 1.49 -3.51 3.07
N THR A 42 2.54 -3.85 3.82
CA THR A 42 3.15 -2.97 4.82
C THR A 42 3.73 -1.70 4.19
N GLU A 43 4.42 -1.81 3.06
CA GLU A 43 5.01 -0.69 2.34
C GLU A 43 3.93 0.15 1.64
N ARG A 44 2.91 -0.50 1.08
CA ARG A 44 1.72 0.18 0.54
C ARG A 44 1.06 1.08 1.57
N LEU A 45 0.83 0.59 2.79
CA LEU A 45 0.23 1.36 3.88
C LEU A 45 1.15 2.51 4.35
N VAL A 46 2.47 2.31 4.33
CA VAL A 46 3.45 3.37 4.61
C VAL A 46 3.36 4.48 3.58
N LEU A 47 3.28 4.14 2.28
CA LEU A 47 3.13 5.11 1.19
C LEU A 47 1.81 5.88 1.29
N LEU A 48 0.71 5.21 1.63
CA LEU A 48 -0.58 5.88 1.84
C LEU A 48 -0.55 6.82 3.07
N THR A 49 0.11 6.41 4.14
CA THR A 49 0.34 7.26 5.32
C THR A 49 1.20 8.46 4.96
N PHE A 50 2.27 8.24 4.19
CA PHE A 50 3.14 9.30 3.69
C PHE A 50 2.36 10.32 2.85
N LYS A 51 1.50 9.85 1.94
CA LYS A 51 0.63 10.70 1.11
C LYS A 51 -0.26 11.64 1.93
N GLN A 52 -0.72 11.25 3.11
CA GLN A 52 -1.57 12.11 3.96
C GLN A 52 -0.84 13.36 4.47
N GLY A 53 0.49 13.33 4.57
CA GLY A 53 1.31 14.48 4.99
C GLY A 53 1.66 15.45 3.86
N LEU A 54 1.27 15.13 2.62
CA LEU A 54 1.66 15.88 1.43
C LEU A 54 0.53 16.76 0.91
N VAL A 55 0.92 17.90 0.34
CA VAL A 55 0.04 18.75 -0.45
C VAL A 55 0.38 18.56 -1.92
N ASP A 56 -0.55 18.04 -2.71
CA ASP A 56 -0.33 17.68 -4.13
C ASP A 56 -1.35 18.37 -5.04
N PRO A 57 -1.15 19.66 -5.35
CA PRO A 57 -2.09 20.42 -6.19
C PRO A 57 -2.14 19.90 -7.62
N GLY A 58 -1.03 19.33 -8.11
CA GLY A 58 -0.92 18.73 -9.44
C GLY A 58 -1.55 17.34 -9.56
N LYS A 59 -2.03 16.75 -8.45
CA LYS A 59 -2.59 15.39 -8.39
C LYS A 59 -1.63 14.32 -8.95
N SER A 60 -0.33 14.54 -8.76
CA SER A 60 0.73 13.62 -9.17
C SER A 60 0.64 12.26 -8.45
N LEU A 61 0.01 12.24 -7.27
CA LEU A 61 -0.22 11.06 -6.43
C LEU A 61 -1.61 10.45 -6.62
N SER A 62 -2.31 10.79 -7.70
CA SER A 62 -3.66 10.30 -7.98
C SER A 62 -3.76 8.78 -8.11
N SER A 63 -2.71 8.11 -8.62
CA SER A 63 -2.66 6.64 -8.73
C SER A 63 -2.52 5.94 -7.37
N TRP A 64 -2.15 6.66 -6.31
CA TRP A 64 -1.92 6.09 -4.98
C TRP A 64 -3.26 5.90 -4.27
N THR A 65 -3.92 4.78 -4.53
CA THR A 65 -5.30 4.51 -4.08
C THR A 65 -5.39 3.34 -3.13
N ASN A 66 -6.45 3.31 -2.31
CA ASN A 66 -6.81 2.14 -1.51
C ASN A 66 -7.80 1.23 -2.27
N SER A 67 -7.57 1.07 -3.57
CA SER A 67 -8.44 0.31 -4.48
C SER A 67 -8.31 -1.20 -4.28
N SER A 68 -9.19 -1.94 -4.96
CA SER A 68 -9.11 -3.41 -5.06
C SER A 68 -7.76 -3.88 -5.62
N ASN A 69 -7.17 -3.15 -6.58
CA ASN A 69 -5.77 -3.34 -6.95
C ASN A 69 -4.86 -2.82 -5.83
N ARG A 70 -4.15 -3.74 -5.18
CA ARG A 70 -3.23 -3.48 -4.07
C ARG A 70 -1.77 -3.32 -4.50
N ASP A 71 -1.48 -3.43 -5.79
CA ASP A 71 -0.10 -3.37 -6.29
C ASP A 71 0.40 -1.91 -6.39
N CYS A 72 1.05 -1.43 -5.32
CA CYS A 72 1.68 -0.12 -5.31
C CYS A 72 2.85 0.03 -6.29
N CYS A 73 3.40 -1.06 -6.83
CA CYS A 73 4.50 -1.01 -7.78
C CYS A 73 4.07 -0.42 -9.13
N THR A 74 2.75 -0.34 -9.37
CA THR A 74 2.14 0.32 -10.52
C THR A 74 1.93 1.83 -10.31
N TRP A 75 2.14 2.34 -9.09
CA TRP A 75 1.90 3.75 -8.80
C TRP A 75 2.95 4.65 -9.43
N THR A 76 2.50 5.83 -9.88
CA THR A 76 3.37 6.86 -10.41
C THR A 76 4.48 7.18 -9.41
N GLY A 77 5.73 7.05 -9.87
CA GLY A 77 6.91 7.34 -9.07
C GLY A 77 7.34 6.23 -8.10
N ILE A 78 6.71 5.06 -8.13
CA ILE A 78 7.13 3.89 -7.35
C ILE A 78 7.78 2.87 -8.27
N THR A 79 8.86 2.25 -7.81
CA THR A 79 9.42 1.04 -8.44
C THR A 79 9.81 0.05 -7.36
N CYS A 80 9.45 -1.21 -7.58
CA CYS A 80 9.74 -2.32 -6.69
C CYS A 80 10.83 -3.22 -7.27
N ASP A 81 11.55 -3.91 -6.39
CA ASP A 81 12.44 -5.00 -6.78
C ASP A 81 11.63 -6.21 -7.24
N ASN A 82 11.92 -6.73 -8.43
CA ASN A 82 11.16 -7.84 -9.04
C ASN A 82 11.38 -9.20 -8.35
N ARG A 83 12.33 -9.32 -7.41
CA ARG A 83 12.63 -10.55 -6.67
C ARG A 83 12.12 -10.46 -5.25
N THR A 84 12.33 -9.33 -4.58
CA THR A 84 11.99 -9.15 -3.17
C THR A 84 10.73 -8.35 -2.94
N ASN A 85 10.12 -7.79 -3.99
CA ASN A 85 8.85 -7.05 -3.92
C ASN A 85 8.89 -5.78 -3.05
N HIS A 86 10.09 -5.35 -2.66
CA HIS A 86 10.32 -4.16 -1.85
C HIS A 86 10.38 -2.91 -2.73
N VAL A 87 9.85 -1.80 -2.24
CA VAL A 87 9.97 -0.48 -2.87
C VAL A 87 11.43 -0.01 -2.80
N VAL A 88 12.05 0.11 -3.97
CA VAL A 88 13.45 0.52 -4.12
C VAL A 88 13.57 1.94 -4.71
N VAL A 89 12.54 2.43 -5.40
CA VAL A 89 12.51 3.80 -5.93
C VAL A 89 11.26 4.53 -5.46
N LEU A 90 11.45 5.73 -4.93
CA LEU A 90 10.42 6.75 -4.74
C LEU A 90 10.85 8.03 -5.47
N ALA A 91 10.26 8.26 -6.65
CA ALA A 91 10.58 9.37 -7.54
C ALA A 91 9.35 10.27 -7.74
N LEU A 92 9.25 11.29 -6.90
CA LEU A 92 8.26 12.36 -7.03
C LEU A 92 8.83 13.62 -7.68
N GLY A 93 10.07 13.56 -8.18
CA GLY A 93 10.71 14.68 -8.86
C GLY A 93 10.02 15.07 -10.17
N GLY A 94 10.04 16.36 -10.51
CA GLY A 94 9.56 16.84 -11.80
C GLY A 94 9.03 18.28 -11.77
N PRO A 95 9.19 19.03 -12.87
CA PRO A 95 8.68 20.38 -12.94
C PRO A 95 7.15 20.37 -12.85
N TYR A 96 6.58 21.41 -12.22
CA TYR A 96 5.13 21.65 -12.10
C TYR A 96 4.34 20.72 -11.16
N LYS A 97 4.98 19.71 -10.54
CA LYS A 97 4.30 18.86 -9.55
C LYS A 97 3.93 19.63 -8.29
N ARG A 98 4.81 20.54 -7.85
CA ARG A 98 4.59 21.46 -6.73
C ARG A 98 4.12 20.72 -5.47
N ILE A 99 4.67 19.53 -5.24
CA ILE A 99 4.32 18.74 -4.06
C ILE A 99 4.96 19.42 -2.85
N GLY A 100 4.15 19.76 -1.87
CA GLY A 100 4.59 20.38 -0.62
C GLY A 100 4.17 19.55 0.58
N GLY A 101 4.13 20.21 1.73
CA GLY A 101 3.86 19.57 3.02
C GLY A 101 5.12 19.00 3.66
N ASP A 102 4.91 18.12 4.63
CA ASP A 102 6.00 17.57 5.45
C ASP A 102 6.39 16.17 4.97
N ILE A 103 7.69 15.94 4.83
CA ILE A 103 8.22 14.61 4.57
C ILE A 103 8.07 13.79 5.86
N GLY A 104 6.97 13.03 5.95
CA GLY A 104 6.58 12.30 7.16
C GLY A 104 7.55 11.21 7.58
N ALA A 105 7.71 11.03 8.90
CA ALA A 105 8.59 10.02 9.49
C ALA A 105 8.22 8.56 9.16
N SER A 106 7.00 8.32 8.68
CA SER A 106 6.57 7.01 8.18
C SER A 106 7.51 6.46 7.09
N LEU A 107 8.10 7.35 6.29
CA LEU A 107 8.96 7.00 5.17
C LEU A 107 10.19 6.18 5.60
N VAL A 108 10.65 6.32 6.85
CA VAL A 108 11.78 5.55 7.40
C VAL A 108 11.57 4.03 7.35
N LYS A 109 10.31 3.59 7.26
CA LYS A 109 9.93 2.18 7.18
C LYS A 109 10.25 1.55 5.82
N LEU A 110 10.46 2.35 4.77
CA LEU A 110 10.91 1.88 3.45
C LEU A 110 12.42 1.66 3.45
N GLN A 111 12.89 0.67 4.21
CA GLN A 111 14.32 0.44 4.48
C GLN A 111 15.12 0.00 3.23
N TYR A 112 14.40 -0.40 2.18
CA TYR A 112 14.94 -0.91 0.93
C TYR A 112 15.13 0.18 -0.15
N LEU A 113 14.77 1.43 0.15
CA LEU A 113 14.94 2.54 -0.78
C LEU A 113 16.40 2.71 -1.21
N GLU A 114 16.60 2.72 -2.53
CA GLU A 114 17.86 2.98 -3.20
C GLU A 114 17.86 4.37 -3.84
N VAL A 115 16.70 4.79 -4.35
CA VAL A 115 16.53 6.07 -5.05
C VAL A 115 15.40 6.86 -4.40
N LEU A 116 15.72 8.07 -3.95
CA LEU A 116 14.76 9.04 -3.44
C LEU A 116 14.90 10.36 -4.20
N ASP A 117 13.91 10.69 -5.03
CA ASP A 117 13.89 11.92 -5.82
C ASP A 117 12.66 12.77 -5.47
N PHE A 118 12.90 13.90 -4.80
CA PHE A 118 11.91 14.92 -4.50
C PHE A 118 12.20 16.25 -5.21
N SER A 119 13.02 16.25 -6.26
CA SER A 119 13.46 17.49 -6.91
C SER A 119 12.34 18.25 -7.65
N GLY A 120 12.44 19.58 -7.69
CA GLY A 120 11.46 20.43 -8.39
C GLY A 120 10.09 20.51 -7.71
N ASN A 121 10.07 20.37 -6.39
CA ASN A 121 8.87 20.42 -5.55
C ASN A 121 8.92 21.59 -4.56
N ASP A 122 7.92 21.69 -3.69
CA ASP A 122 7.75 22.79 -2.74
C ASP A 122 8.13 22.36 -1.30
N PHE A 123 9.04 21.39 -1.13
CA PHE A 123 9.48 20.94 0.20
C PHE A 123 10.38 21.99 0.89
N THR A 124 10.13 22.24 2.17
CA THR A 124 10.81 23.29 2.95
C THR A 124 11.80 22.74 3.98
N ARG A 125 11.71 21.45 4.35
CA ARG A 125 12.55 20.82 5.38
C ARG A 125 12.96 19.41 4.98
N ILE A 126 14.22 19.05 5.26
CA ILE A 126 14.71 17.66 5.20
C ILE A 126 14.65 17.09 6.60
N PRO A 127 13.92 15.99 6.81
CA PRO A 127 13.97 15.26 8.05
C PRO A 127 15.32 14.59 8.26
N LYS A 128 15.81 14.58 9.51
CA LYS A 128 17.08 13.93 9.88
C LYS A 128 17.10 12.42 9.59
N PHE A 129 15.94 11.77 9.57
CA PHE A 129 15.84 10.33 9.29
C PHE A 129 16.25 9.96 7.86
N ILE A 130 16.37 10.91 6.92
CA ILE A 130 16.87 10.57 5.57
C ILE A 130 18.26 9.91 5.65
N GLY A 131 19.08 10.27 6.65
CA GLY A 131 20.38 9.63 6.90
C GLY A 131 20.31 8.18 7.42
N SER A 132 19.13 7.65 7.78
CA SER A 132 19.02 6.27 8.26
C SER A 132 18.80 5.23 7.17
N PHE A 133 18.47 5.64 5.93
CA PHE A 133 18.32 4.70 4.81
C PHE A 133 19.67 4.08 4.44
N LYS A 134 19.84 2.78 4.72
CA LYS A 134 21.12 2.09 4.55
C LYS A 134 21.45 1.73 3.11
N ARG A 135 20.42 1.62 2.26
CA ARG A 135 20.55 1.24 0.84
C ARG A 135 20.47 2.43 -0.11
N LEU A 136 20.26 3.65 0.39
CA LEU A 136 20.08 4.83 -0.43
C LEU A 136 21.39 5.15 -1.16
N THR A 137 21.36 5.09 -2.49
CA THR A 137 22.48 5.41 -3.38
C THR A 137 22.26 6.72 -4.11
N TYR A 138 21.00 7.13 -4.27
CA TYR A 138 20.64 8.38 -4.92
C TYR A 138 19.63 9.18 -4.09
N LEU A 139 19.98 10.44 -3.81
CA LEU A 139 19.10 11.41 -3.16
C LEU A 139 19.12 12.72 -3.95
N SER A 140 17.95 13.13 -4.45
CA SER A 140 17.79 14.43 -5.11
C SER A 140 16.73 15.27 -4.42
N LEU A 141 17.16 16.45 -3.99
CA LEU A 141 16.34 17.46 -3.31
C LEU A 141 16.46 18.83 -4.00
N ARG A 142 17.06 18.86 -5.20
CA ARG A 142 17.31 20.07 -5.97
C ARG A 142 16.01 20.80 -6.29
N TRP A 143 16.10 22.11 -6.49
CA TRP A 143 14.97 22.95 -6.86
C TRP A 143 13.78 22.84 -5.88
N ASN A 144 14.06 22.67 -4.60
CA ASN A 144 13.10 22.87 -3.52
C ASN A 144 13.36 24.20 -2.81
N PRO A 145 12.32 24.89 -2.28
CA PRO A 145 12.44 26.16 -1.56
C PRO A 145 13.43 26.12 -0.40
N MET A 146 13.64 24.95 0.20
CA MET A 146 14.57 24.78 1.31
C MET A 146 16.04 25.08 0.99
N TRP A 147 16.41 25.19 -0.28
CA TRP A 147 17.73 25.64 -0.69
C TRP A 147 17.81 27.17 -0.73
N ARG A 148 16.69 27.90 -0.80
CA ARG A 148 16.71 29.37 -0.86
C ARG A 148 17.19 29.91 0.50
N PRO A 149 18.36 30.57 0.55
CA PRO A 149 18.70 31.39 1.71
C PRO A 149 17.58 32.42 1.88
N SER A 150 17.22 32.73 3.11
CA SER A 150 16.27 33.79 3.45
C SER A 150 16.80 35.14 2.95
N TYR A 151 16.55 35.48 1.69
CA TYR A 151 16.84 36.81 1.15
C TYR A 151 15.93 37.91 1.77
N GLU A 152 14.96 37.54 2.60
CA GLU A 152 14.05 38.48 3.28
C GLU A 152 14.58 39.03 4.62
N ALA A 153 15.75 38.58 5.11
CA ALA A 153 16.34 39.18 6.32
C ALA A 153 17.25 40.40 6.04
N ALA A 154 17.41 40.79 4.76
CA ALA A 154 18.25 41.93 4.35
C ALA A 154 17.39 43.06 3.75
N THR A 155 16.35 43.51 4.46
CA THR A 155 15.83 44.86 4.22
C THR A 155 16.73 45.86 4.94
N VAL A 156 17.55 46.51 4.13
CA VAL A 156 18.37 47.70 4.34
C VAL A 156 17.70 48.70 5.31
N THR A 157 18.41 49.06 6.38
CA THR A 157 18.28 50.36 7.06
C THR A 157 19.17 51.38 6.37
#